data_AF-A0A3D2C7K7-F1
#
_entry.id   AF-A0A3D2C7K7-F1
#
_cell.length_a   1.000
_cell.length_b   1.000
_cell.length_c   1.000
_cell.angle_alpha   90.00
_cell.angle_beta   90.00
_cell.angle_gamma   90.00
#
_symmetry.space_group_name_H-M   'P 1'
#
loop_
_entity.id
_entity.type
_entity.pdbx_description
1 polymer ?
#
loop_
_entity_poly.entity_id
_entity_poly.type
_entity_poly.pdbx_seq_one_letter_code
_entity_poly.pdbx_strand_id
1 'polypeptide(L)'
;MPNHWPRWITPLVCGAAALGLVMSFGLCTQDDAFISLRYAQNLVDGNGLVYNPGEYVEGYTNLLWTLLLAIPLAAGADPVTSSTWLGVLHFLGAVGAGSILGRQVAGESLWAVAPAVLLVMDPFASLEAVEGLETAQYMMVLAIGLSLFLREMQREDAGPRRFVSSSVVF
;
A
#
# COMPACT_ATOMS: atom_id res chain seq x y z
N MET A 1 13.71 -4.40 -34.27
CA MET A 1 13.60 -5.28 -33.08
C MET A 1 12.74 -4.52 -32.09
N PRO A 2 11.61 -5.06 -31.59
CA PRO A 2 10.89 -4.35 -30.55
C PRO A 2 11.82 -4.26 -29.34
N ASN A 3 12.13 -3.04 -28.92
CA ASN A 3 13.06 -2.81 -27.82
C ASN A 3 12.32 -3.15 -26.52
N HIS A 4 12.32 -4.43 -26.15
CA HIS A 4 11.69 -4.91 -24.93
C HIS A 4 12.56 -4.45 -23.76
N TRP A 5 12.26 -3.27 -23.21
CA TRP A 5 12.99 -2.76 -22.06
C TRP A 5 12.68 -3.64 -20.83
N PRO A 6 13.69 -4.02 -20.03
CA PRO A 6 13.52 -4.94 -18.92
C PRO A 6 12.41 -4.53 -17.94
N ARG A 7 11.60 -5.52 -17.51
CA ARG A 7 10.42 -5.33 -16.64
C ARG A 7 10.73 -4.63 -15.32
N TRP A 8 11.97 -4.70 -14.85
CA TRP A 8 12.42 -4.11 -13.59
C TRP A 8 12.77 -2.62 -13.70
N ILE A 9 12.92 -2.05 -14.90
CA ILE A 9 13.37 -0.65 -15.05
C ILE A 9 12.33 0.34 -14.54
N THR A 10 11.05 0.22 -14.90
CA THR A 10 10.00 1.16 -14.45
C THR A 10 9.80 1.14 -12.95
N PRO A 11 9.60 0.00 -12.27
CA PRO A 11 9.46 0.02 -10.83
C PRO A 11 10.74 0.54 -10.14
N LEU A 12 11.93 0.31 -10.71
CA LEU A 12 13.18 0.86 -10.16
C LEU A 12 13.26 2.39 -10.32
N VAL A 13 13.03 2.92 -11.52
CA VAL A 13 13.12 4.36 -11.82
C VAL A 13 12.00 5.13 -11.11
N CYS A 14 10.75 4.66 -11.22
CA CYS A 14 9.63 5.26 -10.51
C CYS A 14 9.79 5.11 -9.00
N GLY A 15 10.27 3.97 -8.49
CA GLY A 15 10.53 3.78 -7.07
C GLY A 15 11.62 4.71 -6.53
N ALA A 16 12.71 4.91 -7.27
CA ALA A 16 13.77 5.85 -6.89
C ALA A 16 13.26 7.30 -6.90
N ALA A 17 12.46 7.68 -7.92
CA ALA A 17 11.85 9.01 -7.99
C ALA A 17 10.82 9.22 -6.86
N ALA A 18 9.98 8.21 -6.58
CA ALA A 18 9.02 8.21 -5.47
C ALA A 18 9.74 8.42 -4.14
N LEU A 19 10.80 7.65 -3.89
CA LEU A 19 11.61 7.79 -2.68
C LEU A 19 12.20 9.20 -2.57
N GLY A 20 12.75 9.75 -3.66
CA GLY A 20 13.27 11.12 -3.67
C GLY A 20 12.21 12.17 -3.31
N LEU A 21 11.00 12.04 -3.85
CA LEU A 21 9.89 12.96 -3.59
C LEU A 21 9.35 12.83 -2.17
N VAL A 22 9.11 11.60 -1.70
CA VAL A 22 8.72 11.30 -0.31
C VAL A 22 9.71 11.90 0.68
N MET A 23 11.01 11.70 0.45
CA MET A 23 12.06 12.23 1.33
C MET A 23 12.12 13.77 1.33
N SER A 24 11.55 14.44 0.33
CA SER A 24 11.50 15.91 0.29
C SER A 24 10.45 16.51 1.24
N PHE A 25 9.44 15.74 1.63
CA PHE A 25 8.42 16.17 2.60
C PHE A 25 8.87 16.04 4.06
N GLY A 26 9.81 15.11 4.34
CA GLY A 26 10.27 14.84 5.70
C GLY A 26 9.20 14.19 6.58
N LEU A 27 9.28 14.40 7.89
CA LEU A 27 8.28 13.91 8.85
C LEU A 27 7.09 14.88 8.86
N CYS A 28 5.97 14.47 8.27
CA CYS A 28 4.74 15.26 8.18
C CYS A 28 3.53 14.41 8.61
N THR A 29 3.61 13.84 9.81
CA THR A 29 2.53 12.98 10.34
C THR A 29 1.27 13.78 10.60
N GLN A 30 0.14 13.27 10.12
CA GLN A 30 -1.17 13.88 10.32
C GLN A 30 -1.70 13.58 11.72
N ASP A 31 -2.42 14.53 12.32
CA ASP A 31 -2.99 14.39 13.67
C ASP A 31 -3.88 13.13 13.81
N ASP A 32 -4.63 12.78 12.75
CA ASP A 32 -5.50 11.59 12.73
C ASP A 32 -4.73 10.27 12.87
N ALA A 33 -3.45 10.22 12.47
CA ALA A 33 -2.61 9.03 12.62
C ALA A 33 -2.43 8.65 14.09
N PHE A 34 -2.47 9.62 15.01
CA PHE A 34 -2.32 9.36 16.45
C PHE A 34 -3.46 8.54 17.03
N ILE A 35 -4.64 8.52 16.39
CA ILE A 35 -5.71 7.60 16.78
C ILE A 35 -5.21 6.16 16.62
N SER A 36 -4.77 5.79 15.41
CA SER A 36 -4.27 4.45 15.10
C SER A 36 -3.06 4.08 15.97
N LEU A 37 -2.14 5.02 16.17
CA LEU A 37 -0.95 4.80 17.01
C LEU A 37 -1.33 4.57 18.48
N ARG A 38 -2.33 5.26 19.01
CA ARG A 38 -2.79 5.06 20.38
C ARG A 38 -3.39 3.67 20.57
N TYR A 39 -4.22 3.21 19.63
CA TYR A 39 -4.77 1.85 19.65
C TYR A 39 -3.67 0.79 19.52
N ALA A 40 -2.71 1.00 18.62
CA ALA A 40 -1.57 0.10 18.44
C ALA A 40 -0.70 0.03 19.70
N GLN A 41 -0.41 1.16 20.34
CA GLN A 41 0.36 1.22 21.58
C GLN A 41 -0.39 0.51 22.73
N ASN A 42 -1.68 0.76 22.90
CA ASN A 42 -2.47 0.10 23.95
C ASN A 42 -2.56 -1.42 23.73
N LEU A 43 -2.61 -1.88 22.48
CA LEU A 43 -2.52 -3.29 22.16
C LEU A 43 -1.17 -3.88 22.62
N VAL A 44 -0.07 -3.19 22.33
CA VAL A 44 1.29 -3.59 22.76
C VAL A 44 1.44 -3.60 24.28
N ASP A 45 0.85 -2.61 24.96
CA ASP A 45 0.89 -2.49 26.43
C ASP A 45 -0.01 -3.52 27.15
N GLY A 46 -0.77 -4.34 26.41
CA GLY A 46 -1.67 -5.35 26.97
C GLY A 46 -3.04 -4.83 27.42
N ASN A 47 -3.36 -3.57 27.11
CA ASN A 47 -4.66 -2.97 27.40
C ASN A 47 -5.75 -3.35 26.38
N GLY A 48 -5.35 -3.96 25.26
CA GLY A 48 -6.21 -4.32 24.14
C GLY A 48 -6.41 -3.17 23.14
N LEU A 49 -7.25 -3.39 22.13
CA LEU A 49 -7.58 -2.40 21.10
C LEU A 49 -8.60 -1.38 21.64
N VAL A 50 -8.12 -0.50 22.51
CA VAL A 50 -8.89 0.60 23.12
C VAL A 50 -8.15 1.92 22.98
N TYR A 51 -8.87 3.05 23.00
CA TYR A 51 -8.24 4.38 23.05
C TYR A 51 -7.85 4.77 24.49
N ASN A 52 -8.81 4.62 25.42
CA ASN A 52 -8.64 4.81 26.85
C ASN A 52 -8.75 3.44 27.56
N PRO A 53 -7.73 2.99 28.31
CA PRO A 53 -7.83 1.76 29.09
C PRO A 53 -9.04 1.76 30.03
N GLY A 54 -9.82 0.69 29.99
CA GLY A 54 -11.09 0.56 30.73
C GLY A 54 -12.34 1.01 29.96
N GLU A 55 -12.17 1.68 28.81
CA GLU A 55 -13.27 2.04 27.91
C GLU A 55 -13.17 1.22 26.61
N TYR A 56 -14.14 0.32 26.40
CA TYR A 56 -14.17 -0.58 25.24
C TYR A 56 -15.02 0.02 24.12
N VAL A 57 -14.41 0.92 23.35
CA VAL A 57 -15.02 1.55 22.17
C VAL A 57 -14.08 1.37 20.99
N GLU A 58 -14.62 0.91 19.86
CA GLU A 58 -13.90 0.86 18.60
C GLU A 58 -13.99 2.24 17.91
N GLY A 59 -12.84 2.91 17.81
CA GLY A 59 -12.73 4.25 17.21
C GLY A 59 -11.73 4.35 16.06
N TYR A 60 -11.10 3.24 15.65
CA TYR A 60 -10.28 3.17 14.45
C TYR A 60 -11.11 2.66 13.27
N THR A 61 -10.78 3.09 12.05
CA THR A 61 -11.45 2.66 10.81
C THR A 61 -10.54 1.80 9.93
N ASN A 62 -9.33 1.49 10.40
CA ASN A 62 -8.23 0.94 9.62
C ASN A 62 -7.53 -0.20 10.38
N LEU A 63 -8.31 -1.19 10.86
CA LEU A 63 -7.84 -2.29 11.73
C LEU A 63 -6.52 -2.92 11.25
N LEU A 64 -6.41 -3.25 9.96
CA LEU A 64 -5.20 -3.87 9.42
C LEU A 64 -3.97 -2.98 9.58
N TRP A 65 -4.11 -1.67 9.34
CA TRP A 65 -3.04 -0.70 9.55
C TRP A 65 -2.68 -0.58 11.03
N THR A 66 -3.68 -0.48 11.92
CA THR A 66 -3.46 -0.45 13.38
C THR A 66 -2.66 -1.67 13.86
N LEU A 67 -2.99 -2.87 13.37
CA LEU A 67 -2.27 -4.09 13.71
C LEU A 67 -0.84 -4.12 13.15
N LEU A 68 -0.63 -3.59 11.93
CA LEU A 68 0.71 -3.47 11.35
C LEU A 68 1.58 -2.49 12.13
N LEU A 69 1.03 -1.36 12.59
CA LEU A 69 1.73 -0.39 13.44
C LEU A 69 2.15 -1.00 14.78
N ALA A 70 1.38 -1.93 15.33
CA ALA A 70 1.73 -2.59 16.60
C ALA A 70 3.02 -3.42 16.51
N ILE A 71 3.41 -3.91 15.32
CA ILE A 71 4.61 -4.76 15.13
C ILE A 71 5.90 -4.00 15.50
N PRO A 72 6.23 -2.85 14.88
CA PRO A 72 7.43 -2.09 15.26
C PRO A 72 7.32 -1.49 16.67
N LEU A 73 6.12 -1.13 17.12
CA LEU A 73 5.91 -0.64 18.49
C LEU A 73 6.22 -1.70 19.55
N ALA A 74 5.87 -2.97 19.29
CA ALA A 74 6.22 -4.09 20.16
C ALA A 74 7.74 -4.30 20.26
N ALA A 75 8.51 -3.86 19.26
CA ALA A 75 9.97 -3.84 19.28
C ALA A 75 10.57 -2.58 19.94
N GLY A 76 9.73 -1.68 20.46
CA GLY A 76 10.15 -0.42 21.09
C GLY A 76 10.56 0.68 20.11
N ALA A 77 10.15 0.57 18.83
CA ALA A 77 10.41 1.61 17.85
C ALA A 77 9.53 2.86 18.09
N ASP A 78 10.02 4.02 17.64
CA ASP A 78 9.27 5.27 17.73
C ASP A 78 7.98 5.22 16.88
N PRO A 79 6.79 5.58 17.42
CA PRO A 79 5.53 5.46 16.71
C PRO A 79 5.45 6.26 15.41
N VAL A 80 5.89 7.51 15.46
CA VAL A 80 5.85 8.44 14.31
C VAL A 80 6.74 7.91 13.21
N THR A 81 8.00 7.65 13.52
CA THR A 81 8.99 7.11 12.59
C THR A 81 8.54 5.78 11.99
N SER A 82 7.96 4.89 12.81
CA SER A 82 7.45 3.60 12.37
C SER A 82 6.31 3.74 11.36
N SER A 83 5.34 4.62 11.65
CA SER A 83 4.21 4.87 10.76
C SER A 83 4.64 5.46 9.42
N THR A 84 5.57 6.42 9.43
CA THR A 84 6.13 7.01 8.22
C THR A 84 6.83 5.94 7.37
N TRP A 85 7.77 5.18 7.92
CA TRP A 85 8.50 4.18 7.12
C TRP A 85 7.62 3.04 6.62
N LEU A 86 6.59 2.65 7.38
CA LEU A 86 5.58 1.73 6.88
C LEU A 86 4.80 2.35 5.71
N GLY A 87 4.41 3.61 5.78
CA GLY A 87 3.76 4.33 4.68
C GLY A 87 4.63 4.37 3.42
N VAL A 88 5.91 4.75 3.57
CA VAL A 88 6.90 4.74 2.47
C VAL A 88 7.03 3.36 1.84
N LEU A 89 7.15 2.31 2.66
CA LEU A 89 7.25 0.93 2.17
C LEU A 89 6.03 0.55 1.32
N HIS A 90 4.83 0.86 1.80
CA HIS A 90 3.59 0.56 1.09
C HIS A 90 3.43 1.40 -0.18
N PHE A 91 3.87 2.66 -0.18
CA PHE A 91 3.85 3.50 -1.37
C PHE A 91 4.78 2.97 -2.47
N LEU A 92 5.99 2.55 -2.12
CA LEU A 92 6.89 1.85 -3.05
C LEU A 92 6.28 0.54 -3.57
N GLY A 93 5.58 -0.18 -2.69
CA GLY A 93 4.77 -1.34 -3.06
C GLY A 93 3.68 -1.00 -4.08
N ALA A 94 2.97 0.13 -3.91
CA ALA A 94 1.95 0.61 -4.83
C ALA A 94 2.53 0.98 -6.19
N VAL A 95 3.70 1.63 -6.25
CA VAL A 95 4.43 1.91 -7.50
C VAL A 95 4.83 0.62 -8.21
N GLY A 96 5.32 -0.37 -7.46
CA GLY A 96 5.65 -1.70 -7.98
C GLY A 96 4.42 -2.42 -8.55
N ALA A 97 3.32 -2.45 -7.79
CA ALA A 97 2.06 -3.06 -8.19
C ALA A 97 1.45 -2.35 -9.41
N GLY A 98 1.49 -1.02 -9.46
CA GLY A 98 1.05 -0.20 -10.59
C GLY A 98 1.86 -0.49 -11.87
N SER A 99 3.17 -0.74 -11.73
CA SER A 99 4.03 -1.15 -12.85
C SER A 99 3.63 -2.52 -13.43
N ILE A 100 3.23 -3.45 -12.56
CA ILE A 100 2.73 -4.77 -12.96
C ILE A 100 1.37 -4.62 -13.65
N LEU A 101 0.46 -3.85 -13.04
CA LEU A 101 -0.88 -3.61 -13.54
C LEU A 101 -0.86 -2.94 -14.93
N GLY A 102 -0.02 -1.91 -15.10
CA GLY A 102 0.13 -1.24 -16.40
C GLY A 102 0.58 -2.19 -17.51
N ARG A 103 1.49 -3.12 -17.21
CA ARG A 103 1.92 -4.16 -18.17
C ARG A 103 0.83 -5.20 -18.46
N GLN A 104 -0.03 -5.52 -17.51
CA GLN A 104 -1.14 -6.45 -17.75
C GLN A 104 -2.19 -5.85 -18.69
N VAL A 105 -2.41 -4.54 -18.60
CA VAL A 105 -3.39 -3.82 -19.42
C VAL A 105 -2.83 -3.43 -20.79
N ALA A 106 -1.63 -2.85 -20.83
CA ALA A 106 -1.05 -2.26 -22.04
C ALA A 106 0.05 -3.13 -22.69
N GLY A 107 0.37 -4.30 -22.12
CA GLY A 107 1.40 -5.20 -22.64
C GLY A 107 2.79 -4.57 -22.61
N GLU A 108 3.48 -4.61 -23.75
CA GLU A 108 4.82 -4.01 -23.94
C GLU A 108 4.75 -2.58 -24.52
N SER A 109 3.56 -1.97 -24.56
CA SER A 109 3.38 -0.58 -24.96
C SER A 109 4.07 0.39 -23.98
N LEU A 110 4.47 1.57 -24.47
CA LEU A 110 4.98 2.64 -23.60
C LEU A 110 3.96 3.02 -22.52
N TRP A 111 2.66 2.87 -22.81
CA TRP A 111 1.57 3.18 -21.87
C TRP A 111 1.57 2.28 -20.63
N ALA A 112 2.29 1.17 -20.64
CA ALA A 112 2.43 0.29 -19.48
C ALA A 112 3.09 0.98 -18.28
N VAL A 113 3.82 2.08 -18.48
CA VAL A 113 4.44 2.85 -17.38
C VAL A 113 3.48 3.86 -16.75
N ALA A 114 2.36 4.17 -17.42
CA ALA A 114 1.49 5.28 -17.03
C ALA A 114 0.99 5.19 -15.58
N PRO A 115 0.53 4.03 -15.06
CA PRO A 115 0.05 3.97 -13.66
C PRO A 115 1.14 4.31 -12.65
N ALA A 116 2.35 3.79 -12.85
CA ALA A 116 3.48 4.06 -11.96
C ALA A 116 3.96 5.52 -12.06
N VAL A 117 4.02 6.08 -13.28
CA VAL A 117 4.42 7.48 -13.49
C VAL A 117 3.38 8.43 -12.90
N LEU A 118 2.08 8.20 -13.12
CA LEU A 118 1.03 9.05 -12.57
C LEU A 118 1.04 9.06 -11.04
N LEU A 119 1.26 7.90 -10.41
CA LEU A 119 1.33 7.80 -8.95
C LEU A 119 2.53 8.58 -8.37
N VAL A 120 3.68 8.58 -9.06
CA VAL A 120 4.88 9.30 -8.63
C VAL A 120 4.83 10.79 -8.96
N MET A 121 4.14 11.17 -10.03
CA MET A 121 3.96 12.58 -10.41
C MET A 121 2.90 13.29 -9.58
N ASP A 122 2.07 12.54 -8.83
CA ASP A 122 1.13 13.12 -7.87
C ASP A 122 1.84 13.38 -6.52
N PRO A 123 2.10 14.67 -6.18
CA PRO A 123 2.72 15.01 -4.92
C PRO A 123 1.84 14.64 -3.72
N PHE A 124 0.52 14.59 -3.88
CA PHE A 124 -0.39 14.21 -2.79
C PHE A 124 -0.22 12.72 -2.46
N ALA A 125 -0.15 11.86 -3.46
CA ALA A 125 0.13 10.44 -3.23
C ALA A 125 1.47 10.19 -2.51
N SER A 126 2.48 11.04 -2.74
CA SER A 126 3.75 10.97 -2.04
C SER A 126 3.70 11.56 -0.62
N LEU A 127 2.89 12.59 -0.40
CA LEU A 127 2.65 13.17 0.93
C LEU A 127 1.95 12.16 1.84
N GLU A 128 0.93 11.47 1.32
CA GLU A 128 0.19 10.41 2.03
C GLU A 128 1.09 9.26 2.51
N ALA A 129 2.24 9.06 1.86
CA ALA A 129 3.23 8.06 2.27
C ALA A 129 3.96 8.43 3.58
N VAL A 130 3.98 9.72 3.96
CA VAL A 130 4.66 10.20 5.18
C VAL A 130 3.71 10.63 6.30
N GLU A 131 2.41 10.73 6.01
CA GLU A 131 1.38 11.20 6.96
C GLU A 131 1.04 10.18 8.06
N GLY A 132 1.47 8.93 7.93
CA GLY A 132 1.28 7.90 8.96
C GLY A 132 -0.11 7.23 8.94
N LEU A 133 -0.88 7.46 7.87
CA LEU A 133 -2.18 6.83 7.61
C LEU A 133 -2.07 5.63 6.67
N GLU A 134 -3.15 4.86 6.58
CA GLU A 134 -3.25 3.65 5.76
C GLU A 134 -3.33 3.91 4.25
N THR A 135 -3.40 5.16 3.79
CA THR A 135 -3.70 5.51 2.40
C THR A 135 -2.72 4.84 1.41
N ALA A 136 -1.42 4.88 1.70
CA ALA A 136 -0.41 4.21 0.88
C ALA A 136 -0.59 2.68 0.85
N GLN A 137 -0.99 2.09 1.99
CA GLN A 137 -1.34 0.67 2.07
C GLN A 137 -2.59 0.35 1.23
N TYR A 138 -3.62 1.20 1.30
CA TYR A 138 -4.83 1.06 0.49
C TYR A 138 -4.52 1.09 -1.01
N MET A 139 -3.71 2.06 -1.47
CA MET A 139 -3.26 2.13 -2.87
C MET A 139 -2.55 0.85 -3.32
N MET A 140 -1.65 0.32 -2.48
CA MET A 140 -0.91 -0.91 -2.78
C MET A 140 -1.84 -2.11 -2.88
N VAL A 141 -2.68 -2.34 -1.88
CA VAL A 141 -3.59 -3.49 -1.84
C VAL A 141 -4.60 -3.41 -2.97
N LEU A 142 -5.10 -2.22 -3.30
CA LEU A 142 -6.01 -2.01 -4.44
C LEU A 142 -5.32 -2.37 -5.77
N ALA A 143 -4.10 -1.87 -6.01
CA ALA A 143 -3.35 -2.18 -7.22
C ALA A 143 -3.02 -3.68 -7.34
N ILE A 144 -2.67 -4.33 -6.23
CA ILE A 144 -2.46 -5.79 -6.17
C ILE A 144 -3.77 -6.53 -6.47
N GLY A 145 -4.88 -6.13 -5.83
CA GLY A 145 -6.19 -6.74 -6.03
C GLY A 145 -6.66 -6.67 -7.48
N LEU A 146 -6.54 -5.50 -8.11
CA LEU A 146 -6.83 -5.30 -9.54
C LEU A 146 -5.93 -6.17 -10.43
N SER A 147 -4.64 -6.25 -10.10
CA SER A 147 -3.68 -7.08 -10.83
C SER A 147 -3.99 -8.57 -10.75
N LEU A 148 -4.45 -9.05 -9.59
CA LEU A 148 -4.91 -10.42 -9.39
C LEU A 148 -6.22 -10.69 -10.13
N PHE A 149 -7.17 -9.76 -10.06
CA PHE A 149 -8.45 -9.85 -10.78
C PHE A 149 -8.25 -9.95 -12.29
N LEU A 150 -7.42 -9.08 -12.88
CA LEU A 150 -7.12 -9.14 -14.32
C LEU A 150 -6.40 -10.43 -14.72
N ARG A 151 -5.48 -10.94 -13.88
CA ARG A 151 -4.84 -12.24 -14.13
C ARG A 151 -5.86 -13.36 -14.19
N GLU A 152 -6.89 -13.31 -13.34
CA GLU A 152 -7.93 -14.33 -13.34
C GLU A 152 -8.83 -14.23 -14.57
N MET A 153 -9.28 -13.03 -14.95
CA MET A 153 -10.05 -12.83 -16.18
C MET A 153 -9.29 -13.32 -17.44
N GLN A 154 -8.01 -12.99 -17.55
CA GLN A 154 -7.17 -13.43 -18.68
C GLN A 154 -6.96 -14.95 -18.71
N ARG A 155 -7.11 -15.64 -17.57
CA ARG A 155 -7.06 -17.10 -17.51
C ARG A 155 -8.37 -17.74 -17.96
N GLU A 156 -9.51 -17.13 -17.65
CA GLU A 156 -10.83 -17.61 -18.09
C GLU A 156 -10.98 -17.56 -19.62
N ASP A 157 -10.44 -16.53 -20.25
CA ASP A 157 -10.43 -16.39 -21.72
C ASP A 157 -9.56 -17.46 -22.43
N ALA A 158 -8.68 -18.19 -21.71
CA ALA A 158 -7.71 -19.13 -22.28
C ALA A 158 -8.25 -20.57 -22.53
N GLY A 159 -9.54 -20.82 -22.32
CA GLY A 159 -10.21 -22.07 -22.70
C GLY A 159 -10.88 -22.83 -21.55
N PRO A 160 -11.67 -23.88 -21.84
CA PRO A 160 -12.60 -24.41 -20.86
C PRO A 160 -11.91 -25.37 -19.88
N ARG A 161 -12.03 -25.15 -18.55
CA ARG A 161 -12.67 -26.09 -17.61
C ARG A 161 -12.52 -25.76 -16.11
N ARG A 162 -13.56 -26.21 -15.39
CA ARG A 162 -13.71 -26.45 -13.94
C ARG A 162 -13.55 -25.21 -13.06
N PHE A 163 -14.68 -24.53 -12.88
CA PHE A 163 -15.07 -23.82 -11.66
C PHE A 163 -14.54 -24.59 -10.43
N VAL A 164 -13.42 -24.17 -9.85
CA VAL A 164 -13.14 -24.43 -8.45
C VAL A 164 -13.77 -23.25 -7.74
N SER A 165 -14.84 -23.53 -7.02
CA SER A 165 -15.76 -22.55 -6.44
C SER A 165 -15.03 -21.42 -5.70
N SER A 166 -15.00 -20.23 -6.30
CA SER A 166 -15.02 -18.96 -5.57
C SER A 166 -16.46 -18.52 -5.34
N SER A 167 -17.38 -19.47 -5.16
CA SER A 167 -18.74 -19.23 -4.68
C SER A 167 -18.70 -18.86 -3.19
N VAL A 168 -18.21 -17.65 -2.91
CA VAL A 168 -18.78 -16.81 -1.86
C VAL A 168 -19.67 -15.81 -2.57
N VAL A 169 -20.74 -16.36 -3.14
CA VAL A 169 -21.97 -15.61 -3.38
C VAL A 169 -22.84 -16.01 -2.20
N PHE A 170 -23.04 -15.07 -1.28
CA PHE A 170 -24.15 -15.14 -0.32
C PHE A 170 -25.45 -14.85 -1.05
#